data_AF-A0A250Y0P0-F1
#
_entry.id   AF-A0A250Y0P0-F1
#
_cell.length_a   1.000
_cell.length_b   1.000
_cell.length_c   1.000
_cell.angle_alpha   90.00
_cell.angle_beta   90.00
_cell.angle_gamma   90.00
#
_symmetry.space_group_name_H-M   'P 1'
#
loop_
_entity.id
_entity.type
_entity.pdbx_description
1 polymer ?
#
loop_
_entity_poly.entity_id
_entity_poly.type
_entity_poly.pdbx_seq_one_letter_code
_entity_poly.pdbx_strand_id
1 'polypeptide(L)'
;MWLSYLQPWRYAPEKQAQSSDSQPRCVSEKWAPFVQENLLMYTKLFVGFLNRALRTDLVSPKNALMVFRVAKVFAQPNLAEMIQKGEQLFLEPELVIPHRQHRLFPAPTVTGSFLSPWPPAVTDASFKVKSHVYSLEGQDCKYIPMFGPEVRTLVLRLAQLITQAKQTAKSISDQCVESPSGRSFLSWSWLGFCPTDPNGCYPANDLDEMGQDSVRKTDEYLEKALEYLRQIFRLSESQLAQLTFALGNTQDENGKKQLPDCIVGEDGLILTPLGRYQIINGLRRFEIEYQGDSELQPIRSYEIASLVRVLFRLSSAINHRFAGQMVALCSRDDFLGSFCRYHLTEPALANRHLLSPVGRRQASHARGPRLSLRFLGSYRTLLSLLLAFFVASLFRIGPLPCSVLLILVYLLYAMAMTLLTERGKLHQL
;
A
#
# COMPACT_ATOMS: atom_id res chain seq x y z
N MET A 1 -22.80 -2.07 -5.57
CA MET A 1 -24.12 -2.54 -6.05
C MET A 1 -24.18 -4.07 -6.12
N TRP A 2 -23.26 -4.75 -6.82
CA TRP A 2 -23.25 -6.23 -6.96
C TRP A 2 -23.35 -7.02 -5.63
N LEU A 3 -22.50 -6.74 -4.63
CA LEU A 3 -22.53 -7.49 -3.36
C LEU A 3 -23.84 -7.38 -2.59
N SER A 4 -24.59 -6.28 -2.77
CA SER A 4 -25.91 -6.12 -2.16
C SER A 4 -26.96 -7.00 -2.83
N TYR A 5 -26.86 -7.18 -4.14
CA TYR A 5 -27.74 -8.04 -4.93
C TYR A 5 -27.59 -9.52 -4.54
N LEU A 6 -26.37 -9.96 -4.22
CA LEU A 6 -26.11 -11.35 -3.82
C LEU A 6 -26.75 -11.76 -2.49
N GLN A 7 -27.22 -10.80 -1.68
CA GLN A 7 -27.66 -11.02 -0.31
C GLN A 7 -29.09 -10.50 -0.03
N PRO A 8 -30.12 -10.92 -0.80
CA PRO A 8 -31.49 -10.41 -0.64
C PRO A 8 -32.07 -10.68 0.76
N TRP A 9 -31.64 -11.76 1.43
CA TRP A 9 -32.04 -12.10 2.80
C TRP A 9 -31.67 -11.06 3.84
N ARG A 10 -30.71 -10.16 3.56
CA ARG A 10 -30.40 -9.05 4.48
C ARG A 10 -31.51 -8.01 4.57
N TYR A 11 -32.38 -7.98 3.57
CA TYR A 11 -33.44 -6.98 3.42
C TYR A 11 -34.84 -7.60 3.47
N ALA A 12 -34.94 -8.93 3.54
CA ALA A 12 -36.20 -9.63 3.72
C ALA A 12 -36.64 -9.56 5.20
N PRO A 13 -37.91 -9.21 5.49
CA PRO A 13 -38.43 -9.25 6.85
C PRO A 13 -38.55 -10.72 7.30
N GLU A 14 -37.60 -11.18 8.10
CA GLU A 14 -37.62 -12.53 8.67
C GLU A 14 -38.34 -12.50 10.03
N LYS A 15 -39.41 -13.28 10.19
CA LYS A 15 -40.02 -13.55 11.49
C LYS A 15 -39.00 -14.30 12.34
N GLN A 16 -38.20 -13.59 13.13
CA GLN A 16 -37.17 -14.19 13.98
C GLN A 16 -37.82 -15.04 15.08
N ALA A 17 -37.57 -16.34 15.06
CA ALA A 17 -37.57 -17.13 16.29
C ALA A 17 -36.35 -16.65 17.10
N GLN A 18 -36.62 -16.08 18.27
CA GLN A 18 -35.61 -15.67 19.24
C GLN A 18 -34.71 -16.87 19.57
N SER A 19 -33.49 -16.86 19.07
CA SER A 19 -32.40 -17.64 19.65
C SER A 19 -31.26 -16.69 19.93
N SER A 20 -30.99 -16.54 21.23
CA SER A 20 -30.01 -15.67 21.83
C SER A 20 -28.62 -16.29 21.72
N ASP A 21 -28.13 -16.48 20.49
CA ASP A 21 -26.72 -16.81 20.30
C ASP A 21 -26.18 -16.18 19.02
N SER A 22 -24.98 -15.62 19.16
CA SER A 22 -24.22 -14.84 18.18
C SER A 22 -23.66 -15.71 17.05
N GLN A 23 -24.46 -16.64 16.52
CA GLN A 23 -24.07 -17.46 15.38
C GLN A 23 -24.15 -16.63 14.08
N PRO A 24 -23.20 -16.79 13.15
CA PRO A 24 -23.28 -16.15 11.84
C PRO A 24 -24.59 -16.58 11.17
N ARG A 25 -25.43 -15.61 10.79
CA ARG A 25 -26.74 -15.87 10.14
C ARG A 25 -26.55 -16.88 9.00
N CYS A 26 -26.97 -18.13 9.22
CA CYS A 26 -26.98 -19.18 8.22
C CYS A 26 -27.98 -18.79 7.11
N VAL A 27 -27.57 -18.91 5.85
CA VAL A 27 -28.50 -18.63 4.76
C VAL A 27 -29.52 -19.76 4.69
N SER A 28 -30.78 -19.44 4.96
CA SER A 28 -31.89 -20.40 4.92
C SER A 28 -32.05 -21.01 3.52
N GLU A 29 -32.31 -22.31 3.47
CA GLU A 29 -32.49 -23.07 2.21
C GLU A 29 -33.62 -22.55 1.32
N LYS A 30 -34.56 -21.77 1.85
CA LYS A 30 -35.61 -21.10 1.06
C LYS A 30 -35.06 -20.19 -0.03
N TRP A 31 -33.80 -19.73 0.10
CA TRP A 31 -33.12 -18.90 -0.88
C TRP A 31 -32.40 -19.71 -1.97
N ALA A 32 -32.37 -21.04 -1.89
CA ALA A 32 -31.73 -21.89 -2.89
C ALA A 32 -32.28 -21.68 -4.32
N PRO A 33 -33.61 -21.55 -4.56
CA PRO A 33 -34.13 -21.25 -5.90
C PRO A 33 -33.61 -19.93 -6.45
N PHE A 34 -33.53 -18.88 -5.61
CA PHE A 34 -33.00 -17.59 -6.01
C PHE A 34 -31.51 -17.67 -6.41
N VAL A 35 -30.70 -18.41 -5.64
CA VAL A 35 -29.27 -18.61 -5.95
C VAL A 35 -29.10 -19.39 -7.26
N GLN A 36 -29.95 -20.40 -7.48
CA GLN A 36 -29.96 -21.23 -8.69
C GLN A 36 -30.33 -20.43 -9.95
N GLU A 37 -31.40 -19.62 -9.90
CA GLU A 37 -31.83 -18.77 -11.01
C GLU A 37 -30.79 -17.70 -11.36
N ASN A 38 -30.03 -17.23 -10.36
CA ASN A 38 -29.02 -16.17 -10.52
C ASN A 38 -27.58 -16.70 -10.47
N LEU A 39 -27.36 -17.97 -10.83
CA LEU A 39 -26.07 -18.65 -10.69
C LEU A 39 -24.89 -17.84 -11.26
N LEU A 40 -25.03 -17.27 -12.46
CA LEU A 40 -23.98 -16.49 -13.12
C LEU A 40 -23.56 -15.23 -12.35
N MET A 41 -24.49 -14.64 -11.58
CA MET A 41 -24.19 -13.47 -10.75
C MET A 41 -23.29 -13.83 -9.58
N TYR A 42 -23.33 -15.07 -9.12
CA TYR A 42 -22.42 -15.59 -8.10
C TYR A 42 -21.11 -16.06 -8.71
N THR A 43 -21.14 -16.87 -9.78
CA THR A 43 -19.95 -17.56 -10.29
C THR A 43 -19.14 -16.70 -11.25
N LYS A 44 -19.73 -16.24 -12.37
CA LYS A 44 -19.00 -15.50 -13.41
C LYS A 44 -18.45 -14.17 -12.90
N LEU A 45 -19.24 -13.44 -12.10
CA LEU A 45 -18.78 -12.19 -11.50
C LEU A 45 -17.68 -12.41 -10.46
N PHE A 46 -17.71 -13.52 -9.70
CA PHE A 46 -16.61 -13.90 -8.82
C PHE A 46 -15.33 -14.21 -9.60
N VAL A 47 -15.41 -14.96 -10.69
CA VAL A 47 -14.25 -15.25 -11.56
C VAL A 47 -13.70 -13.96 -12.18
N GLY A 48 -14.57 -13.05 -12.63
CA GLY A 48 -14.17 -11.72 -13.11
C GLY A 48 -13.48 -10.88 -12.04
N PHE A 49 -14.00 -10.92 -10.80
CA PHE A 49 -13.38 -10.28 -9.65
C PHE A 49 -12.00 -10.89 -9.33
N LEU A 50 -11.89 -12.22 -9.29
CA LEU A 50 -10.65 -12.94 -8.99
C LEU A 50 -9.53 -12.56 -9.95
N ASN A 51 -9.83 -12.52 -11.26
CA ASN A 51 -8.87 -12.09 -12.29
C ASN A 51 -8.44 -10.62 -12.17
N ARG A 52 -9.26 -9.76 -11.55
CA ARG A 52 -8.86 -8.38 -11.24
C ARG A 52 -8.03 -8.33 -9.95
N ALA A 53 -8.46 -9.02 -8.90
CA ALA A 53 -7.77 -9.09 -7.61
C ALA A 53 -6.32 -9.61 -7.74
N LEU A 54 -6.09 -10.58 -8.63
CA LEU A 54 -4.74 -11.10 -8.93
C LEU A 54 -3.77 -10.08 -9.54
N ARG A 55 -4.28 -8.99 -10.11
CA ARG A 55 -3.47 -7.91 -10.72
C ARG A 55 -3.40 -6.65 -9.87
N THR A 56 -4.08 -6.63 -8.74
CA THR A 56 -4.10 -5.47 -7.83
C THR A 56 -3.10 -5.66 -6.70
N ASP A 57 -2.46 -4.57 -6.29
CA ASP A 57 -1.62 -4.56 -5.10
C ASP A 57 -2.48 -4.65 -3.83
N LEU A 58 -2.31 -5.74 -3.08
CA LEU A 58 -3.05 -6.04 -1.85
C LEU A 58 -2.44 -5.41 -0.60
N VAL A 59 -1.25 -4.80 -0.70
CA VAL A 59 -0.65 -4.03 0.41
C VAL A 59 -1.45 -2.74 0.66
N SER A 60 -2.20 -2.26 -0.34
CA SER A 60 -3.08 -1.10 -0.18
C SER A 60 -4.32 -1.42 0.67
N PRO A 61 -4.65 -0.59 1.68
CA PRO A 61 -5.79 -0.82 2.59
C PRO A 61 -7.14 -0.88 1.85
N LYS A 62 -7.30 -0.07 0.80
CA LYS A 62 -8.55 -0.04 0.01
C LYS A 62 -8.76 -1.35 -0.75
N ASN A 63 -7.68 -1.91 -1.30
CA ASN A 63 -7.72 -3.16 -2.06
C ASN A 63 -7.88 -4.37 -1.13
N ALA A 64 -7.19 -4.37 0.02
CA ALA A 64 -7.38 -5.38 1.05
C ALA A 64 -8.84 -5.41 1.56
N LEU A 65 -9.42 -4.24 1.84
CA LEU A 65 -10.81 -4.11 2.25
C LEU A 65 -11.77 -4.62 1.16
N MET A 66 -11.48 -4.37 -0.11
CA MET A 66 -12.27 -4.88 -1.23
C MET A 66 -12.29 -6.42 -1.24
N VAL A 67 -11.12 -7.07 -1.16
CA VAL A 67 -11.01 -8.54 -1.12
C VAL A 67 -11.71 -9.12 0.10
N PHE A 68 -11.51 -8.51 1.27
CA PHE A 68 -12.22 -8.88 2.49
C PHE A 68 -13.75 -8.81 2.34
N ARG A 69 -14.28 -7.72 1.77
CA ARG A 69 -15.73 -7.54 1.59
C ARG A 69 -16.32 -8.61 0.69
N VAL A 70 -15.66 -8.96 -0.41
CA VAL A 70 -16.12 -10.03 -1.31
C VAL A 70 -16.05 -11.37 -0.61
N ALA A 71 -14.89 -11.74 -0.04
CA ALA A 71 -14.70 -13.02 0.64
C ALA A 71 -15.71 -13.21 1.78
N LYS A 72 -16.00 -12.16 2.55
CA LYS A 72 -17.00 -12.17 3.63
C LYS A 72 -18.41 -12.50 3.16
N VAL A 73 -18.82 -12.04 1.98
CA VAL A 73 -20.15 -12.32 1.43
C VAL A 73 -20.25 -13.79 1.04
N PHE A 74 -19.25 -14.31 0.32
CA PHE A 74 -19.24 -15.70 -0.14
C PHE A 74 -19.02 -16.72 0.99
N ALA A 75 -18.36 -16.31 2.09
CA ALA A 75 -18.15 -17.16 3.27
C ALA A 75 -19.38 -17.24 4.21
N GLN A 76 -20.53 -16.69 3.81
CA GLN A 76 -21.75 -16.90 4.56
C GLN A 76 -22.10 -18.40 4.63
N PRO A 77 -22.47 -18.91 5.82
CA PRO A 77 -22.75 -20.33 5.99
C PRO A 77 -23.88 -20.76 5.05
N ASN A 78 -23.74 -21.96 4.47
CA ASN A 78 -24.65 -22.57 3.47
C ASN A 78 -24.63 -21.92 2.06
N LEU A 79 -24.09 -20.71 1.88
CA LEU A 79 -24.10 -20.05 0.56
C LEU A 79 -23.23 -20.77 -0.47
N ALA A 80 -21.99 -21.10 -0.11
CA ALA A 80 -21.08 -21.82 -1.01
C ALA A 80 -21.66 -23.18 -1.46
N GLU A 81 -22.34 -23.89 -0.57
CA GLU A 81 -22.98 -25.18 -0.85
C GLU A 81 -24.17 -25.03 -1.79
N MET A 82 -25.00 -23.99 -1.62
CA MET A 82 -26.10 -23.69 -2.54
C MET A 82 -25.61 -23.33 -3.95
N ILE A 83 -24.52 -22.54 -4.05
CA ILE A 83 -23.90 -22.20 -5.35
C ILE A 83 -23.34 -23.48 -5.98
N GLN A 84 -22.65 -24.32 -5.22
CA GLN A 84 -22.11 -25.58 -5.71
C GLN A 84 -23.20 -26.54 -6.21
N LYS A 85 -24.32 -26.65 -5.48
CA LYS A 85 -25.49 -27.43 -5.92
C LYS A 85 -26.10 -26.86 -7.21
N GLY A 86 -26.22 -25.54 -7.33
CA GLY A 86 -26.70 -24.89 -8.55
C GLY A 86 -25.78 -25.14 -9.75
N GLU A 87 -24.46 -25.10 -9.55
CA GLU A 87 -23.46 -25.43 -10.56
C GLU A 87 -23.52 -26.91 -10.98
N GLN A 88 -23.73 -27.83 -10.04
CA GLN A 88 -23.91 -29.26 -10.35
C GLN A 88 -25.17 -29.51 -11.20
N LEU A 89 -26.30 -28.86 -10.88
CA LEU A 89 -27.53 -28.95 -11.66
C LEU A 89 -27.37 -28.41 -13.09
N PHE A 90 -26.52 -27.38 -13.27
CA PHE A 90 -26.20 -26.86 -14.59
C PHE A 90 -25.32 -27.82 -15.41
N LEU A 91 -24.33 -28.45 -14.76
CA LEU A 91 -23.38 -29.37 -15.40
C LEU A 91 -23.93 -30.79 -15.61
N GLU A 92 -25.06 -31.14 -14.98
CA GLU A 92 -25.67 -32.46 -15.12
C GLU A 92 -25.99 -32.75 -16.60
N PRO A 93 -25.50 -33.86 -17.18
CA PRO A 93 -25.77 -34.17 -18.58
C PRO A 93 -27.29 -34.29 -18.80
N GLU A 94 -27.80 -33.69 -19.88
CA GLU A 94 -29.17 -33.93 -20.31
C GLU A 94 -29.31 -35.42 -20.61
N LEU A 95 -29.89 -36.16 -19.66
CA LEU A 95 -30.38 -37.50 -19.96
C LEU A 95 -31.38 -37.32 -21.08
N VAL A 96 -31.07 -37.88 -22.25
CA VAL A 96 -31.91 -37.88 -23.44
C VAL A 96 -33.26 -38.48 -23.07
N ILE A 97 -34.22 -37.61 -22.70
CA ILE A 97 -35.63 -37.97 -22.70
C ILE A 97 -36.00 -38.04 -24.18
N PRO A 98 -36.48 -39.18 -24.71
CA PRO A 98 -36.84 -39.26 -26.11
C PRO A 98 -37.98 -38.27 -26.40
N HIS A 99 -37.65 -37.22 -27.15
CA HIS A 99 -38.49 -36.51 -28.10
C HIS A 99 -39.98 -36.36 -27.70
N ARG A 100 -40.32 -35.30 -26.96
CA ARG A 100 -41.72 -34.83 -26.92
C ARG A 100 -41.93 -33.82 -28.06
N GLN A 101 -42.54 -34.33 -29.12
CA GLN A 101 -43.05 -33.58 -30.26
C GLN A 101 -43.79 -32.30 -29.84
N HIS A 102 -43.60 -31.25 -30.65
CA HIS A 102 -44.44 -30.06 -30.74
C HIS A 102 -45.90 -30.30 -30.30
N ARG A 103 -46.30 -29.73 -29.17
CA ARG A 103 -47.72 -29.51 -28.87
C ARG A 103 -48.14 -28.14 -29.37
N LEU A 104 -48.59 -28.11 -30.63
CA LEU A 104 -49.73 -27.27 -31.00
C LEU A 104 -50.95 -27.77 -30.22
N PHE A 105 -51.77 -26.82 -29.74
CA PHE A 105 -53.04 -27.09 -29.07
C PHE A 105 -53.93 -28.02 -29.92
N PRO A 106 -54.55 -29.04 -29.30
CA PRO A 106 -56.00 -29.08 -29.37
C PRO A 106 -56.66 -29.36 -28.00
N ALA A 107 -57.95 -29.04 -27.95
CA ALA A 107 -58.87 -29.08 -26.82
C ALA A 107 -58.94 -30.43 -26.05
N PRO A 108 -59.49 -30.46 -24.82
CA PRO A 108 -59.43 -31.63 -23.96
C PRO A 108 -60.51 -32.64 -24.32
N THR A 109 -60.13 -33.87 -24.65
CA THR A 109 -61.01 -35.04 -24.54
C THR A 109 -60.70 -35.78 -23.25
N VAL A 110 -61.71 -35.79 -22.39
CA VAL A 110 -61.88 -36.65 -21.21
C VAL A 110 -61.52 -38.10 -21.55
N THR A 111 -60.54 -38.69 -20.86
CA THR A 111 -60.54 -40.05 -20.26
C THR A 111 -59.13 -40.49 -19.84
N GLY A 112 -59.00 -40.89 -18.56
CA GLY A 112 -58.25 -42.08 -18.14
C GLY A 112 -56.72 -42.04 -18.03
N SER A 113 -56.22 -41.90 -16.80
CA SER A 113 -55.27 -42.81 -16.12
C SER A 113 -54.27 -42.05 -15.24
N PHE A 114 -54.47 -42.13 -13.92
CA PHE A 114 -53.74 -41.42 -12.87
C PHE A 114 -52.67 -42.30 -12.20
N LEU A 115 -51.77 -42.97 -12.94
CA LEU A 115 -50.64 -43.68 -12.31
C LEU A 115 -49.41 -43.71 -13.23
N SER A 116 -48.82 -42.55 -13.50
CA SER A 116 -47.40 -42.49 -13.89
C SER A 116 -46.63 -41.79 -12.77
N PRO A 117 -45.48 -42.31 -12.31
CA PRO A 117 -44.60 -41.57 -11.43
C PRO A 117 -44.14 -40.33 -12.22
N TRP A 118 -44.49 -39.14 -11.73
CA TRP A 118 -43.93 -37.90 -12.25
C TRP A 118 -42.40 -38.01 -12.21
N PRO A 119 -41.67 -37.51 -13.23
CA PRO A 119 -40.21 -37.51 -13.17
C PRO A 119 -39.75 -36.70 -11.95
N PRO A 120 -38.62 -37.09 -11.33
CA PRO A 120 -38.20 -36.54 -10.03
C PRO A 120 -38.00 -35.02 -10.11
N ALA A 121 -38.30 -34.30 -9.04
CA ALA A 121 -38.17 -32.84 -8.92
C ALA A 121 -36.78 -32.28 -9.33
N VAL A 122 -35.76 -33.14 -9.36
CA VAL A 122 -34.39 -32.85 -9.84
C VAL A 122 -34.34 -32.47 -11.32
N THR A 123 -35.16 -33.10 -12.19
CA THR A 123 -35.17 -32.79 -13.63
C THR A 123 -35.81 -31.43 -13.95
N ASP A 124 -36.70 -30.94 -13.08
CA ASP A 124 -37.32 -29.62 -13.23
C ASP A 124 -36.36 -28.50 -12.79
N ALA A 125 -35.57 -28.73 -11.73
CA ALA A 125 -34.59 -27.77 -11.24
C ALA A 125 -33.41 -27.57 -12.22
N SER A 126 -32.85 -28.66 -12.77
CA SER A 126 -31.75 -28.58 -13.74
C SER A 126 -32.17 -27.88 -15.05
N PHE A 127 -33.39 -28.15 -15.53
CA PHE A 127 -33.95 -27.45 -16.68
C PHE A 127 -34.10 -25.94 -16.43
N LYS A 128 -34.62 -25.54 -15.26
CA LYS A 128 -34.76 -24.12 -14.91
C LYS A 128 -33.42 -23.40 -14.87
N VAL A 129 -32.41 -23.98 -14.22
CA VAL A 129 -31.07 -23.38 -14.13
C VAL A 129 -30.46 -23.22 -15.52
N LYS A 130 -30.50 -24.27 -16.36
CA LYS A 130 -29.98 -24.21 -17.73
C LYS A 130 -30.71 -23.18 -18.58
N SER A 131 -32.04 -23.16 -18.53
CA SER A 131 -32.86 -22.18 -19.25
C SER A 131 -32.47 -20.74 -18.88
N HIS A 132 -32.33 -20.45 -17.59
CA HIS A 132 -31.88 -19.13 -17.13
C HIS A 132 -30.47 -18.77 -17.60
N VAL A 133 -29.51 -19.70 -17.49
CA VAL A 133 -28.13 -19.47 -17.97
C VAL A 133 -28.12 -19.21 -19.49
N TYR A 134 -28.82 -20.04 -20.28
CA TYR A 134 -28.88 -19.87 -21.73
C TYR A 134 -29.63 -18.60 -22.14
N SER A 135 -30.63 -18.15 -21.36
CA SER A 135 -31.30 -16.86 -21.62
C SER A 135 -30.36 -15.67 -21.47
N LEU A 136 -29.35 -15.77 -20.60
CA LEU A 136 -28.44 -14.66 -20.28
C LEU A 136 -27.19 -14.66 -21.17
N GLU A 137 -26.63 -15.83 -21.51
CA GLU A 137 -25.36 -15.92 -22.26
C GLU A 137 -25.48 -16.55 -23.65
N GLY A 138 -26.64 -17.09 -24.00
CA GLY A 138 -26.83 -17.87 -25.22
C GLY A 138 -26.41 -19.34 -25.08
N GLN A 139 -26.73 -20.14 -26.09
CA GLN A 139 -26.48 -21.59 -26.11
C GLN A 139 -25.00 -21.94 -26.31
N ASP A 140 -24.19 -21.02 -26.84
CA ASP A 140 -22.74 -21.20 -27.07
C ASP A 140 -21.88 -20.85 -25.82
N CYS A 141 -22.51 -20.75 -24.65
CA CYS A 141 -21.84 -20.33 -23.43
C CYS A 141 -20.80 -21.37 -22.97
N LYS A 142 -19.52 -20.99 -22.97
CA LYS A 142 -18.44 -21.74 -22.32
C LYS A 142 -18.38 -21.40 -20.83
N TYR A 143 -19.15 -22.14 -20.05
CA TYR A 143 -19.19 -21.95 -18.60
C TYR A 143 -17.92 -22.52 -17.93
N ILE A 144 -17.25 -21.68 -17.12
CA ILE A 144 -16.11 -22.09 -16.29
C ILE A 144 -16.62 -22.30 -14.86
N PRO A 145 -16.55 -23.53 -14.32
CA PRO A 145 -17.05 -23.79 -12.98
C PRO A 145 -16.24 -23.07 -11.91
N MET A 146 -16.91 -22.35 -11.01
CA MET A 146 -16.30 -21.62 -9.91
C MET A 146 -15.59 -22.57 -8.94
N PHE A 147 -16.14 -23.77 -8.71
CA PHE A 147 -15.51 -24.79 -7.86
C PHE A 147 -14.64 -25.77 -8.67
N GLY A 148 -14.41 -25.50 -9.94
CA GLY A 148 -13.54 -26.27 -10.81
C GLY A 148 -12.04 -26.11 -10.50
N PRO A 149 -11.20 -26.96 -11.11
CA PRO A 149 -9.75 -26.94 -10.87
C PRO A 149 -9.10 -25.63 -11.33
N GLU A 150 -9.55 -25.04 -12.43
CA GLU A 150 -9.00 -23.79 -12.98
C GLU A 150 -9.19 -22.61 -12.02
N VAL A 151 -10.41 -22.42 -11.51
CA VAL A 151 -10.69 -21.33 -10.56
C VAL A 151 -10.01 -21.61 -9.22
N ARG A 152 -9.92 -22.89 -8.81
CA ARG A 152 -9.18 -23.28 -7.60
C ARG A 152 -7.70 -22.89 -7.67
N THR A 153 -7.02 -23.08 -8.81
CA THR A 153 -5.62 -22.63 -8.95
C THR A 153 -5.48 -21.11 -8.89
N LEU A 154 -6.43 -20.36 -9.47
CA LEU A 154 -6.47 -18.90 -9.37
C LEU A 154 -6.70 -18.43 -7.92
N VAL A 155 -7.58 -19.10 -7.18
CA VAL A 155 -7.83 -18.80 -5.75
C VAL A 155 -6.59 -19.11 -4.91
N LEU A 156 -5.90 -20.23 -5.16
CA LEU A 156 -4.63 -20.55 -4.49
C LEU A 156 -3.57 -19.48 -4.76
N ARG A 157 -3.47 -19.00 -6.00
CA ARG A 157 -2.57 -17.90 -6.36
C ARG A 157 -2.95 -16.60 -5.64
N LEU A 158 -4.25 -16.30 -5.51
CA LEU A 158 -4.69 -15.13 -4.74
C LEU A 158 -4.35 -15.29 -3.26
N ALA A 159 -4.56 -16.47 -2.67
CA ALA A 159 -4.21 -16.74 -1.28
C ALA A 159 -2.70 -16.56 -1.03
N GLN A 160 -1.85 -16.98 -1.97
CA GLN A 160 -0.41 -16.72 -1.92
C GLN A 160 -0.10 -15.22 -1.93
N LEU A 161 -0.69 -14.45 -2.85
CA LEU A 161 -0.51 -13.00 -2.91
C LEU A 161 -0.96 -12.31 -1.61
N ILE A 162 -2.06 -12.78 -0.99
CA ILE A 162 -2.51 -12.29 0.31
C ILE A 162 -1.45 -12.59 1.39
N THR A 163 -0.89 -13.80 1.44
CA THR A 163 0.17 -14.13 2.41
C THR A 163 1.43 -13.29 2.23
N GLN A 164 1.83 -13.04 0.98
CA GLN A 164 2.96 -12.19 0.66
C GLN A 164 2.70 -10.73 1.08
N ALA A 165 1.55 -10.17 0.69
CA ALA A 165 1.16 -8.81 1.06
C ALA A 165 1.09 -8.64 2.59
N LYS A 166 0.65 -9.67 3.32
CA LYS A 166 0.65 -9.71 4.78
C LYS A 166 2.06 -9.60 5.36
N GLN A 167 3.01 -10.39 4.86
CA GLN A 167 4.42 -10.32 5.28
C GLN A 167 5.04 -8.96 4.96
N THR A 168 4.76 -8.41 3.78
CA THR A 168 5.22 -7.06 3.39
C THR A 168 4.64 -5.99 4.32
N ALA A 169 3.34 -6.01 4.60
CA ALA A 169 2.69 -5.05 5.51
C ALA A 169 3.28 -5.12 6.93
N LYS A 170 3.56 -6.33 7.44
CA LYS A 170 4.24 -6.52 8.73
C LYS A 170 5.65 -5.94 8.73
N SER A 171 6.45 -6.23 7.71
CA SER A 171 7.81 -5.67 7.61
C SER A 171 7.85 -4.15 7.52
N ILE A 172 6.86 -3.52 6.87
CA ILE A 172 6.73 -2.06 6.81
C ILE A 172 6.37 -1.49 8.19
N SER A 173 5.48 -2.16 8.92
CA SER A 173 5.15 -1.80 10.30
C SER A 173 6.39 -1.89 11.20
N ASP A 174 7.14 -2.99 11.11
CA ASP A 174 8.29 -3.25 11.97
C ASP A 174 9.46 -2.28 11.66
N GLN A 175 9.75 -1.98 10.39
CA GLN A 175 10.75 -0.97 10.02
C GLN A 175 10.38 0.45 10.48
N CYS A 176 9.09 0.77 10.54
CA CYS A 176 8.62 2.05 11.08
C CYS A 176 8.74 2.13 12.61
N VAL A 177 8.72 0.99 13.31
CA VAL A 177 8.92 0.91 14.76
C VAL A 177 10.41 0.89 15.11
N GLU A 178 11.26 0.32 14.26
CA GLU A 178 12.71 0.17 14.51
C GLU A 178 13.59 1.33 14.04
N SER A 179 13.08 2.38 13.38
CA SER A 179 13.88 3.59 13.14
C SER A 179 14.22 4.29 14.48
N PRO A 180 15.47 4.29 14.97
CA PRO A 180 15.80 4.83 16.29
C PRO A 180 16.04 6.34 16.29
N SER A 181 15.63 7.04 15.23
CA SER A 181 15.88 8.48 15.06
C SER A 181 14.60 9.23 14.72
N GLY A 182 13.69 9.24 15.69
CA GLY A 182 12.48 10.04 15.60
C GLY A 182 11.40 9.51 16.53
N ARG A 183 11.66 9.48 17.84
CA ARG A 183 10.58 9.43 18.82
C ARG A 183 9.66 10.62 18.51
N SER A 184 8.54 10.33 17.86
CA SER A 184 7.48 11.25 17.57
C SER A 184 7.08 11.96 18.86
N PHE A 185 7.36 13.26 18.91
CA PHE A 185 6.93 14.21 19.93
C PHE A 185 5.38 14.37 20.02
N LEU A 186 4.61 13.43 19.45
CA LEU A 186 3.15 13.40 19.44
C LEU A 186 2.56 12.34 20.38
N SER A 187 3.38 11.68 21.21
CA SER A 187 2.93 10.94 22.39
C SER A 187 2.52 11.89 23.54
N TRP A 188 1.83 12.99 23.23
CA TRP A 188 1.17 13.86 24.20
C TRP A 188 -0.35 13.89 24.03
N SER A 189 -0.90 13.20 23.02
CA SER A 189 -2.35 13.02 22.84
C SER A 189 -2.97 11.97 23.78
N TRP A 190 -2.20 11.43 24.74
CA TRP A 190 -2.68 10.51 25.79
C TRP A 190 -2.99 11.25 27.11
N LEU A 191 -3.18 12.57 27.12
CA LEU A 191 -3.84 13.24 28.25
C LEU A 191 -5.17 13.82 27.78
N GLY A 192 -6.25 13.25 28.29
CA GLY A 192 -7.62 13.51 27.89
C GLY A 192 -8.04 14.96 28.12
N PHE A 193 -8.53 15.58 27.05
CA PHE A 193 -9.53 16.63 27.08
C PHE A 193 -10.42 16.45 25.84
N CYS A 194 -11.60 15.87 26.05
CA CYS A 194 -12.67 15.85 25.05
C CYS A 194 -13.64 16.98 25.43
N PRO A 195 -13.82 18.03 24.62
CA PRO A 195 -15.02 18.83 24.72
C PRO A 195 -16.15 18.05 24.03
N THR A 196 -17.11 17.63 24.83
CA THR A 196 -18.38 17.08 24.37
C THR A 196 -19.19 18.22 23.75
N ASP A 197 -19.32 18.27 22.42
CA ASP A 197 -20.34 19.08 21.77
C ASP A 197 -21.54 18.20 21.38
N PRO A 198 -22.76 18.50 21.88
CA PRO A 198 -23.97 17.85 21.45
C PRO A 198 -24.60 18.67 20.33
N ASN A 199 -24.38 18.31 19.07
CA ASN A 199 -25.40 18.52 18.04
C ASN A 199 -25.09 17.75 16.75
N GLY A 200 -26.08 17.00 16.30
CA GLY A 200 -25.99 16.21 15.09
C GLY A 200 -26.01 17.07 13.84
N CYS A 201 -25.07 16.81 12.95
CA CYS A 201 -25.34 16.70 11.52
C CYS A 201 -24.27 15.80 10.89
N TYR A 202 -24.70 14.91 10.00
CA TYR A 202 -23.88 13.94 9.30
C TYR A 202 -22.65 14.57 8.62
N PRO A 203 -21.45 13.96 8.73
CA PRO A 203 -20.46 14.04 7.68
C PRO A 203 -20.25 12.65 7.08
N ALA A 204 -20.67 12.52 5.82
CA ALA A 204 -20.09 11.57 4.90
C ALA A 204 -18.74 12.14 4.43
N ASN A 205 -17.73 11.26 4.31
CA ASN A 205 -16.34 11.50 3.89
C ASN A 205 -15.36 11.96 4.98
N ASP A 206 -14.92 11.01 5.81
CA ASP A 206 -13.58 11.04 6.40
C ASP A 206 -12.89 9.71 6.10
N LEU A 207 -11.98 9.71 5.12
CA LEU A 207 -11.22 8.52 4.69
C LEU A 207 -9.71 8.77 4.54
N ASP A 208 -9.20 9.94 4.96
CA ASP A 208 -7.79 10.31 4.81
C ASP A 208 -7.02 10.51 6.13
N GLU A 209 -7.65 10.31 7.29
CA GLU A 209 -6.96 10.45 8.59
C GLU A 209 -6.74 9.08 9.25
N MET A 210 -5.91 8.21 8.65
CA MET A 210 -5.55 6.96 9.34
C MET A 210 -4.29 6.24 8.82
N GLY A 211 -3.13 6.90 8.78
CA GLY A 211 -1.89 6.28 8.27
C GLY A 211 -1.48 5.00 9.01
N GLN A 212 -1.50 4.99 10.35
CA GLN A 212 -1.00 3.85 11.14
C GLN A 212 -2.08 2.79 11.41
N ASP A 213 -3.33 3.18 11.71
CA ASP A 213 -4.39 2.16 11.84
C ASP A 213 -4.77 1.56 10.48
N SER A 214 -4.50 2.21 9.35
CA SER A 214 -4.76 1.60 8.04
C SER A 214 -3.90 0.36 7.79
N VAL A 215 -2.63 0.35 8.22
CA VAL A 215 -1.74 -0.81 8.04
C VAL A 215 -2.17 -1.98 8.94
N ARG A 216 -2.51 -1.71 10.20
CA ARG A 216 -3.06 -2.74 11.10
C ARG A 216 -4.39 -3.30 10.60
N LYS A 217 -5.30 -2.42 10.17
CA LYS A 217 -6.57 -2.83 9.54
C LYS A 217 -6.34 -3.63 8.26
N THR A 218 -5.27 -3.33 7.50
CA THR A 218 -4.89 -4.10 6.30
C THR A 218 -4.50 -5.53 6.67
N ASP A 219 -3.66 -5.71 7.70
CA ASP A 219 -3.28 -7.05 8.20
C ASP A 219 -4.53 -7.86 8.63
N GLU A 220 -5.42 -7.23 9.38
CA GLU A 220 -6.69 -7.85 9.82
C GLU A 220 -7.61 -8.22 8.65
N TYR A 221 -7.78 -7.32 7.67
CA TYR A 221 -8.61 -7.59 6.49
C TYR A 221 -8.05 -8.72 5.64
N LEU A 222 -6.73 -8.73 5.42
CA LEU A 222 -6.05 -9.78 4.67
C LEU A 222 -6.15 -11.14 5.39
N GLU A 223 -5.98 -11.17 6.71
CA GLU A 223 -6.11 -12.38 7.51
C GLU A 223 -7.54 -12.94 7.46
N LYS A 224 -8.55 -12.10 7.67
CA LYS A 224 -9.95 -12.53 7.57
C LYS A 224 -10.34 -12.94 6.16
N ALA A 225 -9.85 -12.24 5.14
CA ALA A 225 -10.10 -12.61 3.75
C ALA A 225 -9.53 -14.01 3.43
N LEU A 226 -8.32 -14.29 3.91
CA LEU A 226 -7.68 -15.59 3.73
C LEU A 226 -8.47 -16.70 4.42
N GLU A 227 -8.94 -16.47 5.65
CA GLU A 227 -9.76 -17.43 6.39
C GLU A 227 -11.09 -17.72 5.67
N TYR A 228 -11.75 -16.69 5.16
CA TYR A 228 -12.96 -16.84 4.36
C TYR A 228 -12.70 -17.63 3.06
N LEU A 229 -11.60 -17.38 2.35
CA LEU A 229 -11.25 -18.15 1.16
C LEU A 229 -10.97 -19.61 1.48
N ARG A 230 -10.32 -19.91 2.61
CA ARG A 230 -10.14 -21.28 3.10
C ARG A 230 -11.49 -21.96 3.35
N GLN A 231 -12.42 -21.27 4.00
CA GLN A 231 -13.76 -21.79 4.30
C GLN A 231 -14.56 -22.07 3.02
N ILE A 232 -14.58 -21.14 2.06
CA ILE A 232 -15.36 -21.27 0.82
C ILE A 232 -14.84 -22.42 -0.06
N PHE A 233 -13.52 -22.51 -0.24
CA PHE A 233 -12.92 -23.46 -1.19
C PHE A 233 -12.34 -24.71 -0.53
N ARG A 234 -12.42 -24.86 0.79
CA ARG A 234 -11.82 -26.00 1.54
C ARG A 234 -10.37 -26.23 1.10
N LEU A 235 -9.55 -25.18 1.18
CA LEU A 235 -8.13 -25.22 0.80
C LEU A 235 -7.33 -25.93 1.90
N SER A 236 -6.44 -26.86 1.55
CA SER A 236 -5.57 -27.48 2.56
C SER A 236 -4.39 -26.55 2.89
N GLU A 237 -4.08 -26.42 4.18
CA GLU A 237 -2.96 -25.62 4.66
C GLU A 237 -1.62 -26.10 4.08
N SER A 238 -1.48 -27.40 3.84
CA SER A 238 -0.29 -28.01 3.24
C SER A 238 -0.05 -27.57 1.79
N GLN A 239 -1.10 -27.42 0.98
CA GLN A 239 -0.97 -26.94 -0.41
C GLN A 239 -0.54 -25.48 -0.45
N LEU A 240 -1.10 -24.66 0.45
CA LEU A 240 -0.70 -23.25 0.59
C LEU A 240 0.75 -23.15 1.05
N ALA A 241 1.15 -23.90 2.08
CA ALA A 241 2.51 -23.90 2.62
C ALA A 241 3.56 -24.34 1.58
N GLN A 242 3.28 -25.38 0.80
CA GLN A 242 4.18 -25.84 -0.27
C GLN A 242 4.39 -24.77 -1.35
N LEU A 243 3.31 -24.08 -1.75
CA LEU A 243 3.41 -23.02 -2.75
C LEU A 243 4.06 -21.74 -2.21
N THR A 244 3.81 -21.39 -0.94
CA THR A 244 4.51 -20.30 -0.26
C THR A 244 6.00 -20.62 -0.09
N PHE A 245 6.37 -21.87 0.18
CA PHE A 245 7.77 -22.30 0.28
C PHE A 245 8.50 -22.29 -1.07
N ALA A 246 7.83 -22.75 -2.14
CA ALA A 246 8.38 -22.73 -3.49
C ALA A 246 8.69 -21.31 -4.00
N LEU A 247 7.91 -20.31 -3.55
CA LEU A 247 8.14 -18.90 -3.88
C LEU A 247 9.05 -18.20 -2.84
N GLY A 248 9.06 -18.67 -1.59
CA GLY A 248 9.84 -18.15 -0.47
C GLY A 248 11.33 -18.51 -0.49
N ASN A 249 11.75 -19.49 -1.30
CA ASN A 249 13.17 -19.83 -1.48
C ASN A 249 14.03 -18.72 -2.13
N THR A 250 13.45 -17.56 -2.48
CA THR A 250 14.22 -16.36 -2.89
C THR A 250 14.39 -15.33 -1.77
N GLN A 251 13.99 -15.65 -0.53
CA GLN A 251 14.13 -14.76 0.61
C GLN A 251 15.43 -15.04 1.36
N ASP A 252 16.56 -14.65 0.74
CA ASP A 252 17.81 -14.48 1.48
C ASP A 252 17.65 -13.30 2.46
N GLU A 253 17.36 -13.60 3.72
CA GLU A 253 17.35 -12.63 4.83
C GLU A 253 18.72 -11.92 4.98
N ASN A 254 19.80 -12.49 4.44
CA ASN A 254 21.13 -11.86 4.38
C ASN A 254 21.28 -10.83 3.23
N GLY A 255 20.34 -10.79 2.29
CA GLY A 255 20.39 -9.96 1.08
C GLY A 255 19.63 -8.63 1.16
N LYS A 256 18.86 -8.35 2.23
CA LYS A 256 18.09 -7.10 2.36
C LYS A 256 18.95 -5.84 2.44
N LYS A 257 20.24 -5.98 2.81
CA LYS A 257 21.24 -4.90 2.78
C LYS A 257 22.12 -4.92 1.51
N GLN A 258 21.94 -5.90 0.63
CA GLN A 258 22.67 -5.97 -0.63
C GLN A 258 21.97 -5.10 -1.68
N LEU A 259 22.79 -4.38 -2.43
CA LEU A 259 22.32 -3.62 -3.60
C LEU A 259 21.56 -4.55 -4.56
N PRO A 260 20.51 -4.05 -5.23
CA PRO A 260 19.85 -4.76 -6.32
C PRO A 260 20.85 -5.16 -7.41
N ASP A 261 20.57 -6.24 -8.13
CA ASP A 261 21.45 -6.71 -9.20
C ASP A 261 21.62 -5.65 -10.30
N CYS A 262 22.86 -5.22 -10.50
CA CYS A 262 23.23 -4.11 -11.39
C CYS A 262 24.48 -4.45 -12.19
N ILE A 263 24.50 -4.01 -13.44
CA ILE A 263 25.68 -4.01 -14.30
C ILE A 263 26.23 -2.58 -14.40
N VAL A 264 27.56 -2.43 -14.41
CA VAL A 264 28.20 -1.12 -14.62
C VAL A 264 28.25 -0.85 -16.12
N GLY A 265 27.40 0.07 -16.59
CA GLY A 265 27.44 0.62 -17.95
C GLY A 265 28.23 1.94 -18.01
N GLU A 266 28.40 2.47 -19.24
CA GLU A 266 29.18 3.68 -19.51
C GLU A 266 28.67 4.94 -18.77
N ASP A 267 27.36 4.99 -18.48
CA ASP A 267 26.69 6.06 -17.74
C ASP A 267 26.17 5.64 -16.35
N GLY A 268 26.60 4.50 -15.81
CA GLY A 268 26.37 4.12 -14.41
C GLY A 268 25.87 2.73 -14.14
N LEU A 269 25.40 2.52 -12.91
CA LEU A 269 24.74 1.27 -12.51
C LEU A 269 23.42 1.16 -13.26
N ILE A 270 23.35 0.22 -14.20
CA ILE A 270 22.14 -0.13 -14.93
C ILE A 270 21.57 -1.38 -14.29
N LEU A 271 20.30 -1.30 -13.88
CA LEU A 271 19.57 -2.43 -13.33
C LEU A 271 19.40 -3.54 -14.37
N THR A 272 19.83 -4.75 -14.00
CA THR A 272 19.56 -5.96 -14.80
C THR A 272 18.05 -6.28 -14.79
N PRO A 273 17.54 -7.12 -15.71
CA PRO A 273 16.15 -7.58 -15.66
C PRO A 273 15.79 -8.20 -14.30
N LEU A 274 16.75 -8.90 -13.68
CA LEU A 274 16.62 -9.48 -12.34
C LEU A 274 16.59 -8.40 -11.25
N GLY A 275 17.45 -7.38 -11.33
CA GLY A 275 17.40 -6.21 -10.45
C GLY A 275 16.08 -5.44 -10.53
N ARG A 276 15.49 -5.30 -11.72
CA ARG A 276 14.17 -4.69 -11.91
C ARG A 276 13.07 -5.50 -11.23
N TYR A 277 13.10 -6.83 -11.41
CA TYR A 277 12.18 -7.74 -10.72
C TYR A 277 12.32 -7.63 -9.19
N GLN A 278 13.54 -7.54 -8.68
CA GLN A 278 13.80 -7.38 -7.25
C GLN A 278 13.23 -6.06 -6.70
N ILE A 279 13.31 -4.96 -7.45
CA ILE A 279 12.77 -3.66 -7.03
C ILE A 279 11.24 -3.66 -7.10
N ILE A 280 10.66 -4.17 -8.20
CA ILE A 280 9.20 -4.17 -8.42
C ILE A 280 8.50 -5.01 -7.34
N ASN A 281 9.09 -6.14 -6.96
CA ASN A 281 8.55 -7.00 -5.91
C ASN A 281 9.00 -6.59 -4.49
N GLY A 282 9.73 -5.48 -4.34
CA GLY A 282 10.18 -4.98 -3.05
C GLY A 282 11.21 -5.86 -2.33
N LEU A 283 11.87 -6.79 -3.04
CA LEU A 283 12.87 -7.71 -2.50
C LEU A 283 14.16 -6.99 -2.10
N ARG A 284 14.59 -5.97 -2.88
CA ARG A 284 15.78 -5.13 -2.63
C ARG A 284 15.53 -3.71 -3.11
N ARG A 285 16.07 -2.70 -2.43
CA ARG A 285 15.93 -1.27 -2.78
C ARG A 285 17.26 -0.55 -2.65
N PHE A 286 17.45 0.50 -3.45
CA PHE A 286 18.56 1.43 -3.25
C PHE A 286 18.25 2.38 -2.10
N GLU A 287 19.30 2.76 -1.37
CA GLU A 287 19.27 3.95 -0.52
C GLU A 287 19.38 5.18 -1.43
N ILE A 288 18.23 5.71 -1.84
CA ILE A 288 18.18 6.85 -2.75
C ILE A 288 18.37 8.13 -1.94
N GLU A 289 19.62 8.58 -1.83
CA GLU A 289 19.91 9.95 -1.42
C GLU A 289 19.79 10.91 -2.60
N TYR A 290 19.28 12.11 -2.35
CA TYR A 290 19.23 13.16 -3.36
C TYR A 290 20.65 13.64 -3.68
N GLN A 291 21.08 13.44 -4.93
CA GLN A 291 22.42 13.79 -5.42
C GLN A 291 22.49 15.16 -6.13
N GLY A 292 21.36 15.87 -6.23
CA GLY A 292 21.26 17.18 -6.87
C GLY A 292 21.76 18.34 -6.00
N ASP A 293 21.30 19.56 -6.29
CA ASP A 293 21.59 20.74 -5.48
C ASP A 293 20.73 20.74 -4.20
N SER A 294 21.37 20.75 -3.02
CA SER A 294 20.69 20.77 -1.72
C SER A 294 19.64 21.88 -1.60
N GLU A 295 19.84 23.03 -2.25
CA GLU A 295 18.87 24.13 -2.22
C GLU A 295 17.64 23.88 -3.09
N LEU A 296 17.77 23.11 -4.18
CA LEU A 296 16.69 22.81 -5.13
C LEU A 296 15.87 21.56 -4.75
N GLN A 297 16.12 20.99 -3.58
CA GLN A 297 15.31 19.88 -3.08
C GLN A 297 13.84 20.31 -2.91
N PRO A 298 12.88 19.41 -3.18
CA PRO A 298 11.48 19.67 -2.86
C PRO A 298 11.34 20.03 -1.37
N ILE A 299 10.43 20.96 -1.06
CA ILE A 299 10.19 21.40 0.32
C ILE A 299 9.64 20.21 1.10
N ARG A 300 10.28 19.86 2.21
CA ARG A 300 9.91 18.70 3.01
C ARG A 300 8.90 19.07 4.09
N SER A 301 8.21 18.06 4.64
CA SER A 301 7.18 18.25 5.69
C SER A 301 7.72 18.88 6.98
N TYR A 302 9.02 18.78 7.26
CA TYR A 302 9.65 19.37 8.43
C TYR A 302 10.18 20.81 8.21
N GLU A 303 9.83 21.45 7.11
CA GLU A 303 10.27 22.81 6.76
C GLU A 303 9.07 23.77 6.62
N ILE A 304 9.25 25.03 7.00
CA ILE A 304 8.23 26.06 6.76
C ILE A 304 8.35 26.53 5.30
N ALA A 305 7.39 26.13 4.46
CA ALA A 305 7.45 26.36 3.02
C ALA A 305 7.59 27.83 2.59
N SER A 306 6.95 28.76 3.31
CA SER A 306 7.05 30.19 3.04
C SER A 306 8.43 30.74 3.40
N LEU A 307 8.95 30.32 4.55
CA LEU A 307 10.26 30.75 5.04
C LEU A 307 11.39 30.23 4.15
N VAL A 308 11.36 28.95 3.76
CA VAL A 308 12.33 28.37 2.82
C VAL A 308 12.36 29.14 1.50
N ARG A 309 11.19 29.52 0.96
CA ARG A 309 11.12 30.31 -0.30
C ARG A 309 11.72 31.70 -0.16
N VAL A 310 11.50 32.39 0.96
CA VAL A 310 12.11 33.70 1.24
C VAL A 310 13.62 33.57 1.45
N LEU A 311 14.05 32.59 2.24
CA LEU A 311 15.47 32.32 2.50
C LEU A 311 16.22 31.94 1.22
N PHE A 312 15.59 31.20 0.31
CA PHE A 312 16.17 30.87 -0.99
C PHE A 312 16.33 32.11 -1.89
N ARG A 313 15.34 33.01 -1.91
CA ARG A 313 15.48 34.29 -2.63
C ARG A 313 16.60 35.14 -2.05
N LEU A 314 16.72 35.17 -0.72
CA LEU A 314 17.77 35.90 -0.03
C LEU A 314 19.16 35.30 -0.30
N SER A 315 19.31 33.97 -0.19
CA SER A 315 20.57 33.28 -0.47
C SER A 315 20.97 33.48 -1.94
N SER A 316 20.04 33.33 -2.88
CA SER A 316 20.26 33.59 -4.30
C SER A 316 20.69 35.03 -4.58
N ALA A 317 20.03 36.02 -3.97
CA ALA A 317 20.39 37.42 -4.14
C ALA A 317 21.80 37.74 -3.60
N ILE A 318 22.17 37.20 -2.44
CA ILE A 318 23.51 37.33 -1.86
C ILE A 318 24.53 36.65 -2.76
N ASN A 319 24.25 35.41 -3.19
CA ASN A 319 25.13 34.64 -4.05
C ASN A 319 25.37 35.34 -5.39
N HIS A 320 24.36 35.98 -5.99
CA HIS A 320 24.52 36.75 -7.22
C HIS A 320 25.33 38.04 -7.02
N ARG A 321 25.10 38.77 -5.92
CA ARG A 321 25.81 40.04 -5.66
C ARG A 321 27.27 39.85 -5.30
N PHE A 322 27.59 38.78 -4.57
CA PHE A 322 28.92 38.56 -4.01
C PHE A 322 29.68 37.40 -4.68
N ALA A 323 29.17 36.83 -5.78
CA ALA A 323 29.80 35.70 -6.48
C ALA A 323 31.30 35.90 -6.74
N GLY A 324 31.67 37.03 -7.35
CA GLY A 324 33.06 37.34 -7.67
C GLY A 324 33.95 37.50 -6.43
N GLN A 325 33.42 38.11 -5.36
CA GLN A 325 34.16 38.29 -4.10
C GLN A 325 34.32 36.96 -3.35
N MET A 326 33.29 36.11 -3.33
CA MET A 326 33.36 34.79 -2.71
C MET A 326 34.39 33.90 -3.41
N VAL A 327 34.44 33.93 -4.75
CA VAL A 327 35.48 33.22 -5.52
C VAL A 327 36.87 33.76 -5.20
N ALA A 328 37.05 35.09 -5.17
CA ALA A 328 38.32 35.72 -4.85
C ALA A 328 38.79 35.45 -3.39
N LEU A 329 37.85 35.33 -2.44
CA LEU A 329 38.17 34.98 -1.06
C LEU A 329 38.55 33.50 -0.93
N CYS A 330 37.83 32.61 -1.62
CA CYS A 330 38.13 31.17 -1.62
C CYS A 330 39.43 30.81 -2.37
N SER A 331 39.91 31.66 -3.28
CA SER A 331 41.18 31.48 -3.99
C SER A 331 42.41 31.93 -3.19
N ARG A 332 42.23 32.53 -2.01
CA ARG A 332 43.36 32.90 -1.14
C ARG A 332 43.89 31.67 -0.40
N ASP A 333 45.20 31.58 -0.29
CA ASP A 333 45.88 30.53 0.48
C ASP A 333 46.03 30.86 1.97
N ASP A 334 45.52 32.01 2.40
CA ASP A 334 45.48 32.41 3.80
C ASP A 334 44.41 31.61 4.59
N PHE A 335 44.52 31.64 5.92
CA PHE A 335 43.52 31.10 6.84
C PHE A 335 42.09 31.58 6.52
N LEU A 336 41.92 32.85 6.12
CA LEU A 336 40.62 33.39 5.68
C LEU A 336 40.08 32.68 4.43
N GLY A 337 40.95 32.31 3.48
CA GLY A 337 40.54 31.55 2.31
C GLY A 337 40.20 30.11 2.65
N SER A 338 40.90 29.50 3.59
CA SER A 338 40.53 28.20 4.18
C SER A 338 39.18 28.24 4.88
N PHE A 339 38.94 29.28 5.68
CA PHE A 339 37.67 29.54 6.36
C PHE A 339 36.50 29.71 5.39
N CYS A 340 36.68 30.55 4.36
CA CYS A 340 35.69 30.74 3.31
C CYS A 340 35.42 29.44 2.54
N ARG A 341 36.46 28.65 2.23
CA ARG A 341 36.29 27.34 1.56
C ARG A 341 35.51 26.34 2.40
N TYR A 342 35.66 26.31 3.73
CA TYR A 342 34.91 25.39 4.59
C TYR A 342 33.40 25.68 4.63
N HIS A 343 33.01 26.95 4.61
CA HIS A 343 31.60 27.36 4.73
C HIS A 343 30.89 27.60 3.41
N LEU A 344 31.61 28.06 2.37
CA LEU A 344 31.03 28.39 1.07
C LEU A 344 31.14 27.23 0.07
N THR A 345 32.09 26.31 0.27
CA THR A 345 32.21 25.13 -0.58
C THR A 345 31.59 23.98 0.19
N GLU A 346 30.41 23.52 -0.21
CA GLU A 346 29.69 22.43 0.45
C GLU A 346 30.57 21.16 0.48
N PRO A 347 31.22 20.81 1.62
CA PRO A 347 32.20 19.73 1.65
C PRO A 347 31.52 18.35 1.55
N ALA A 348 30.21 18.31 1.76
CA ALA A 348 29.40 17.10 1.81
C ALA A 348 29.25 16.39 0.45
N LEU A 349 29.48 17.08 -0.67
CA LEU A 349 29.37 16.48 -2.01
C LEU A 349 30.68 15.83 -2.50
N ALA A 350 31.83 16.25 -1.97
CA ALA A 350 33.13 15.71 -2.39
C ALA A 350 33.39 14.29 -1.84
N ASN A 351 32.83 13.97 -0.67
CA ASN A 351 33.07 12.69 0.02
C ASN A 351 31.86 11.74 0.00
N ARG A 352 30.73 12.14 -0.58
CA ARG A 352 29.60 11.25 -0.81
C ARG A 352 29.96 10.31 -1.95
N HIS A 353 29.92 9.01 -1.70
CA HIS A 353 30.04 7.97 -2.72
C HIS A 353 28.96 8.20 -3.79
N LEU A 354 29.31 8.93 -4.85
CA LEU A 354 28.44 9.20 -6.00
C LEU A 354 28.22 7.87 -6.72
N LEU A 355 27.15 7.17 -6.35
CA LEU A 355 26.76 5.88 -6.95
C LEU A 355 26.27 6.03 -8.40
N SER A 356 26.06 7.27 -8.89
CA SER A 356 25.74 7.57 -10.28
C SER A 356 26.87 8.38 -10.94
N PRO A 357 27.45 7.91 -12.06
CA PRO A 357 28.50 8.65 -12.77
C PRO A 357 27.96 9.88 -13.52
N VAL A 358 26.63 10.00 -13.74
CA VAL A 358 26.01 11.24 -14.23
C VAL A 358 26.14 12.35 -13.18
N GLY A 359 25.95 12.01 -11.90
CA GLY A 359 26.20 12.92 -10.78
C GLY A 359 27.67 13.34 -10.68
N ARG A 360 28.61 12.45 -11.05
CA ARG A 360 30.05 12.73 -11.06
C ARG A 360 30.47 13.72 -12.15
N ARG A 361 29.89 13.65 -13.35
CA ARG A 361 30.12 14.63 -14.45
C ARG A 361 29.49 16.00 -14.15
N GLN A 362 28.33 16.03 -13.48
CA GLN A 362 27.68 17.30 -13.09
C GLN A 362 28.29 17.94 -11.82
N ALA A 363 28.82 17.14 -10.88
CA ALA A 363 29.51 17.65 -9.69
C ALA A 363 30.91 18.19 -10.02
N SER A 364 31.57 17.67 -11.06
CA SER A 364 32.89 18.12 -11.52
C SER A 364 32.83 19.41 -12.36
N HIS A 365 31.69 19.72 -12.97
CA HIS A 365 31.49 20.98 -13.67
C HIS A 365 30.78 22.01 -12.76
N ALA A 366 31.59 22.83 -12.09
CA ALA A 366 31.26 24.19 -11.67
C ALA A 366 30.23 24.40 -10.55
N ARG A 367 30.38 23.74 -9.39
CA ARG A 367 29.80 24.27 -8.14
C ARG A 367 30.84 25.16 -7.43
N GLY A 368 30.86 26.44 -7.81
CA GLY A 368 31.64 27.47 -7.12
C GLY A 368 31.13 27.74 -5.69
N PRO A 369 31.84 28.57 -4.92
CA PRO A 369 31.47 28.91 -3.54
C PRO A 369 30.09 29.57 -3.48
N ARG A 370 29.20 29.04 -2.64
CA ARG A 370 27.81 29.49 -2.47
C ARG A 370 27.39 29.39 -1.00
N LEU A 371 26.55 30.33 -0.60
CA LEU A 371 25.96 30.36 0.73
C LEU A 371 24.54 29.79 0.70
N SER A 372 24.25 28.80 1.55
CA SER A 372 22.90 28.22 1.67
C SER A 372 22.25 28.58 3.01
N LEU A 373 21.10 29.26 2.97
CA LEU A 373 20.34 29.64 4.17
C LEU A 373 19.20 28.67 4.50
N ARG A 374 19.02 27.61 3.70
CA ARG A 374 17.89 26.68 3.82
C ARG A 374 17.75 26.07 5.21
N PHE A 375 18.87 25.83 5.92
CA PHE A 375 18.86 25.23 7.26
C PHE A 375 18.01 26.02 8.27
N LEU A 376 17.92 27.36 8.15
CA LEU A 376 17.08 28.18 9.04
C LEU A 376 15.58 27.90 8.89
N GLY A 377 15.16 27.31 7.76
CA GLY A 377 13.77 27.00 7.45
C GLY A 377 13.25 25.73 8.13
N SER A 378 14.09 24.97 8.83
CA SER A 378 13.70 23.71 9.46
C SER A 378 13.04 23.93 10.83
N TYR A 379 12.00 23.16 11.17
CA TYR A 379 11.38 23.25 12.50
C TYR A 379 12.36 22.92 13.62
N ARG A 380 13.30 21.99 13.37
CA ARG A 380 14.32 21.61 14.34
C ARG A 380 15.21 22.80 14.71
N THR A 381 15.73 23.53 13.73
CA THR A 381 16.59 24.70 14.00
C THR A 381 15.81 25.83 14.66
N LEU A 382 14.58 26.07 14.23
CA LEU A 382 13.72 27.09 14.84
C LEU A 382 13.39 26.74 16.30
N LEU A 383 13.07 25.48 16.57
CA LEU A 383 12.81 25.00 17.94
C LEU A 383 14.06 25.09 18.80
N SER A 384 15.23 24.68 18.29
CA SER A 384 16.50 24.81 19.02
C SER A 384 16.85 26.26 19.33
N LEU A 385 16.62 27.17 18.37
CA LEU A 385 16.84 28.61 18.54
C LEU A 385 15.86 29.20 19.54
N LEU A 386 14.59 28.79 19.50
CA LEU A 386 13.57 29.17 20.49
C LEU A 386 13.95 28.69 21.91
N LEU A 387 14.43 27.45 22.04
CA LEU A 387 14.90 26.90 23.31
C LEU A 387 16.13 27.67 23.84
N ALA A 388 17.07 28.01 22.96
CA ALA A 388 18.25 28.80 23.34
C ALA A 388 17.85 30.19 23.86
N PHE A 389 16.89 30.85 23.21
CA PHE A 389 16.35 32.13 23.68
C PHE A 389 15.59 31.98 25.00
N PHE A 390 14.85 30.89 25.19
CA PHE A 390 14.17 30.61 26.45
C PHE A 390 15.17 30.45 27.60
N VAL A 391 16.24 29.68 27.40
CA VAL A 391 17.31 29.52 28.40
C VAL A 391 18.00 30.86 28.68
N ALA A 392 18.33 31.64 27.65
CA ALA A 392 18.93 32.97 27.84
C ALA A 392 18.02 33.92 28.64
N SER A 393 16.70 33.83 28.42
CA SER A 393 15.71 34.59 29.18
C SER A 393 15.68 34.21 30.66
N LEU A 394 15.96 32.95 31.03
CA LEU A 394 16.10 32.54 32.43
C LEU A 394 17.25 33.28 33.13
N PHE A 395 18.32 33.58 32.38
CA PHE A 395 19.47 34.36 32.85
C PHE A 395 19.30 35.88 32.67
N ARG A 396 18.09 36.37 32.35
CA ARG A 396 17.78 37.80 32.11
C ARG A 396 18.57 38.40 30.94
N ILE A 397 19.08 37.57 30.05
CA ILE A 397 19.77 38.00 28.83
C ILE A 397 18.71 38.26 27.76
N GLY A 398 18.67 39.49 27.23
CA GLY A 398 17.75 39.85 26.16
C GLY A 398 18.02 39.10 24.84
N PRO A 399 17.10 39.14 23.87
CA PRO A 399 17.26 38.45 22.59
C PRO A 399 18.45 38.99 21.77
N LEU A 400 18.72 40.30 21.84
CA LEU A 400 19.86 40.92 21.15
C LEU A 400 21.21 40.38 21.64
N PRO A 401 21.58 40.46 22.93
CA PRO A 401 22.85 39.90 23.41
C PRO A 401 22.91 38.37 23.24
N CYS A 402 21.79 37.66 23.33
CA CYS A 402 21.74 36.22 23.05
C CYS A 402 22.09 35.92 21.57
N SER A 403 21.56 36.69 20.62
CA SER A 403 21.89 36.52 19.20
C SER A 403 23.37 36.81 18.90
N VAL A 404 23.96 37.83 19.55
CA VAL A 404 25.38 38.15 19.41
C VAL A 404 26.26 37.02 19.98
N LEU A 405 25.88 36.46 21.13
CA LEU A 405 26.57 35.32 21.72
C LEU A 405 26.51 34.09 20.82
N LEU A 406 25.35 33.77 20.24
CA LEU A 406 25.21 32.65 19.30
C LEU A 406 26.10 32.82 18.06
N ILE A 407 26.17 34.03 17.51
CA ILE A 407 27.05 34.35 16.38
C ILE A 407 28.51 34.20 16.79
N LEU A 408 28.91 34.71 17.96
CA LEU A 408 30.28 34.61 18.46
C LEU A 408 30.70 33.14 18.68
N VAL A 409 29.84 32.34 19.31
CA VAL A 409 30.08 30.90 19.52
C VAL A 409 30.20 30.17 18.19
N TYR A 410 29.33 30.49 17.22
CA TYR A 410 29.42 29.93 15.88
C TYR A 410 30.73 30.30 15.18
N LEU A 411 31.16 31.56 15.26
CA LEU A 411 32.42 32.01 14.69
C LEU A 411 33.61 31.30 15.35
N LEU A 412 33.65 31.19 16.68
CA LEU A 412 34.70 30.45 17.38
C LEU A 412 34.73 28.97 16.99
N TYR A 413 33.56 28.34 16.87
CA TYR A 413 33.44 26.96 16.39
C TYR A 413 33.96 26.81 14.96
N ALA A 414 33.57 27.71 14.06
CA ALA A 414 34.03 27.75 12.68
C ALA A 414 35.56 27.93 12.58
N MET A 415 36.14 28.82 13.39
CA MET A 415 37.58 29.04 13.49
C MET A 415 38.30 27.79 14.00
N ALA A 416 37.77 27.11 15.01
CA ALA A 416 38.35 25.88 15.53
C ALA A 416 38.31 24.75 14.50
N MET A 417 37.18 24.57 13.81
CA MET A 417 37.02 23.53 12.78
C MET A 417 37.96 23.75 11.59
N THR A 418 38.13 25.00 11.16
CA THR A 418 39.02 25.36 10.05
C THR A 418 40.49 25.10 10.41
N LEU A 419 40.92 25.48 11.62
CA LEU A 419 42.26 25.15 12.14
C LEU A 419 42.51 23.63 12.22
N LEU A 420 41.51 22.86 12.65
CA LEU A 420 41.61 21.40 12.71
C LEU A 420 41.73 20.78 11.30
N THR A 421 40.98 21.29 10.32
CA THR A 421 41.09 20.82 8.93
C THR A 421 42.43 21.19 8.28
N GLU A 422 43.04 22.32 8.63
CA GLU A 422 44.39 22.66 8.18
C GLU A 422 45.45 21.75 8.80
N ARG A 423 45.37 21.50 10.11
CA ARG A 423 46.30 20.58 10.79
C ARG A 423 46.14 19.14 10.30
N GLY A 424 44.92 18.71 9.98
CA GLY A 424 44.66 17.39 9.40
C GLY A 424 45.31 17.17 8.03
N LYS A 425 45.37 18.22 7.19
CA LYS A 425 46.06 18.17 5.89
C LYS A 425 47.58 18.12 6.01
N LEU A 426 48.15 18.77 7.03
CA LEU A 426 49.58 18.74 7.35
C LEU A 426 50.09 17.37 7.84
N HIS A 427 49.21 16.53 8.39
CA HIS A 427 49.55 15.17 8.85
C HIS A 427 49.37 14.08 7.77
N GLN A 428 48.88 14.42 6.57
CA GLN A 428 48.71 13.51 5.43
C GLN A 428 49.77 13.71 4.32
N LEU A 429 50.67 14.68 4.48
CA LEU A 429 51.93 14.83 3.74
C LEU A 429 53.05 14.17 4.55
#